data_AF-A0A2D7WRD2-F1
#
_entry.id   AF-A0A2D7WRD2-F1
#
_cell.length_a   1.000
_cell.length_b   1.000
_cell.length_c   1.000
_cell.angle_alpha   90.00
_cell.angle_beta   90.00
_cell.angle_gamma   90.00
#
_symmetry.space_group_name_H-M   'P 1'
#
loop_
_entity.id
_entity.type
_entity.pdbx_description
1 polymer ?
#
loop_
_entity_poly.entity_id
_entity_poly.type
_entity_poly.pdbx_seq_one_letter_code
_entity_poly.pdbx_strand_id
1 'polypeptide(L)'
;IGKRASYVEEKDALDYLAGYALHNDYSERAFQLERSGQWVKGKSCDTFAPFGPFLATPDEIDDVNNLKMWLKVNGETMQSSNSSNLHYKIPFLLSYVSQFMTLLPGDIISTGTPPGVGLGMDPPVYLKAGDLVELGIDQLGSSSQKVVAPE
;
A
#
# COMPACT_ATOMS: atom_id res chain seq x y z
N ILE A 1 -1.52 -11.93 5.58
CA ILE A 1 -1.58 -12.66 6.88
C ILE A 1 -1.65 -14.16 6.62
N GLY A 2 -0.92 -14.98 7.37
CA GLY A 2 -0.80 -16.44 7.15
C GLY A 2 -1.50 -17.30 8.19
N LYS A 3 -1.79 -16.76 9.38
CA LYS A 3 -2.48 -17.44 10.48
C LYS A 3 -3.54 -16.53 11.08
N ARG A 4 -4.58 -17.11 11.67
CA ARG A 4 -5.59 -16.34 12.42
C ARG A 4 -4.90 -15.60 13.57
N ALA A 5 -5.02 -14.27 13.62
CA ALA A 5 -4.42 -13.41 14.63
C ALA A 5 -5.49 -12.57 15.33
N SER A 6 -5.45 -12.47 16.65
CA SER A 6 -6.30 -11.58 17.45
C SER A 6 -5.60 -11.34 18.78
N TYR A 7 -5.48 -10.07 19.19
CA TYR A 7 -4.71 -9.66 20.38
C TYR A 7 -3.28 -10.21 20.39
N VAL A 8 -2.59 -10.16 19.25
CA VAL A 8 -1.21 -10.64 19.12
C VAL A 8 -0.25 -9.60 19.68
N GLU A 9 0.70 -10.03 20.50
CA GLU A 9 1.79 -9.19 20.99
C GLU A 9 2.78 -8.84 19.86
N GLU A 10 3.35 -7.64 19.85
CA GLU A 10 4.23 -7.18 18.77
C GLU A 10 5.43 -8.11 18.53
N LYS A 11 6.02 -8.65 19.60
CA LYS A 11 7.16 -9.59 19.52
C LYS A 11 6.83 -10.89 18.78
N ASP A 12 5.56 -11.30 18.76
CA ASP A 12 5.10 -12.56 18.16
C ASP A 12 4.44 -12.30 16.78
N ALA A 13 4.35 -11.04 16.35
CA ALA A 13 3.57 -10.63 15.18
C ALA A 13 4.05 -11.28 13.88
N LEU A 14 5.38 -11.42 13.69
CA LEU A 14 5.93 -11.96 12.45
C LEU A 14 5.61 -13.45 12.25
N ASP A 15 5.29 -14.20 13.31
CA ASP A 15 4.88 -15.61 13.21
C ASP A 15 3.53 -15.80 12.49
N TYR A 16 2.76 -14.71 12.34
CA TYR A 16 1.46 -14.67 11.67
C TYR A 16 1.56 -14.09 10.25
N LEU A 17 2.74 -13.65 9.82
CA LEU A 17 2.94 -13.08 8.49
C LEU A 17 3.05 -14.18 7.43
N ALA A 18 2.34 -14.00 6.30
CA ALA A 18 2.46 -14.90 5.14
C ALA A 18 3.53 -14.44 4.15
N GLY A 19 3.72 -13.13 4.01
CA GLY A 19 4.60 -12.56 2.99
C GLY A 19 4.30 -11.09 2.74
N TYR A 20 4.96 -10.55 1.73
CA TYR A 20 4.92 -9.16 1.31
C TYR A 20 4.56 -9.07 -0.17
N ALA A 21 3.83 -8.02 -0.55
CA ALA A 21 3.48 -7.81 -1.94
C ALA A 21 3.39 -6.30 -2.23
N LEU A 22 3.70 -5.95 -3.48
CA LEU A 22 3.50 -4.61 -3.99
C LEU A 22 2.01 -4.30 -4.10
N HIS A 23 1.61 -3.09 -3.69
CA HIS A 23 0.23 -2.63 -3.69
C HIS A 23 0.18 -1.13 -3.98
N ASN A 24 -0.82 -0.71 -4.76
CA ASN A 24 -1.12 0.70 -4.96
C ASN A 24 -2.51 1.02 -4.37
N ASP A 25 -2.55 1.93 -3.39
CA ASP A 25 -3.79 2.34 -2.69
C ASP A 25 -4.33 3.63 -3.35
N TYR A 26 -5.05 3.47 -4.47
CA TYR A 26 -5.65 4.61 -5.16
C TYR A 26 -6.73 5.27 -4.30
N SER A 27 -6.86 6.58 -4.44
CA SER A 27 -7.79 7.36 -3.62
C SER A 27 -8.46 8.46 -4.44
N GLU A 28 -9.78 8.38 -4.55
CA GLU A 28 -10.62 9.47 -5.05
C GLU A 28 -10.80 10.47 -3.89
N ARG A 29 -10.15 11.62 -4.02
CA ARG A 29 -10.01 12.58 -2.93
C ARG A 29 -11.30 13.35 -2.67
N ALA A 30 -12.13 13.61 -3.68
CA ALA A 30 -13.41 14.26 -3.44
C ALA A 30 -14.35 13.33 -2.65
N PHE A 31 -14.39 12.04 -2.96
CA PHE A 31 -15.19 11.05 -2.24
C PHE A 31 -14.66 10.93 -0.83
N GLN A 32 -13.35 10.79 -0.66
CA GLN A 32 -12.73 10.68 0.65
C GLN A 32 -13.02 11.90 1.55
N LEU A 33 -12.81 13.12 1.06
CA LEU A 33 -12.82 14.36 1.85
C LEU A 33 -14.18 15.05 1.91
N GLU A 34 -14.96 15.03 0.83
CA GLU A 34 -16.13 15.91 0.68
C GLU A 34 -17.45 15.21 0.99
N ARG A 35 -17.50 13.87 0.94
CA ARG A 35 -18.77 13.11 1.08
C ARG A 35 -19.14 12.66 2.51
N SER A 36 -18.62 13.26 3.57
CA SER A 36 -18.80 12.89 5.00
C SER A 36 -18.51 11.41 5.39
N GLY A 37 -18.31 11.10 6.67
CA GLY A 37 -18.09 9.71 7.13
C GLY A 37 -16.68 9.15 6.88
N GLN A 38 -16.58 7.84 6.64
CA GLN A 38 -15.31 7.10 6.63
C GLN A 38 -14.61 7.10 5.26
N TRP A 39 -13.29 6.87 5.25
CA TRP A 39 -12.46 6.94 4.04
C TRP A 39 -12.72 5.83 3.01
N VAL A 40 -13.44 4.77 3.39
CA VAL A 40 -13.73 3.60 2.54
C VAL A 40 -14.28 3.98 1.16
N LYS A 41 -15.18 4.97 1.10
CA LYS A 41 -15.79 5.49 -0.13
C LYS A 41 -14.80 6.05 -1.16
N GLY A 42 -13.65 6.56 -0.72
CA GLY A 42 -12.62 7.10 -1.60
C GLY A 42 -11.58 6.06 -2.03
N LYS A 43 -11.57 4.89 -1.40
CA LYS A 43 -10.49 3.87 -1.56
C LYS A 43 -10.97 2.54 -2.14
N SER A 44 -12.28 2.39 -2.33
CA SER A 44 -12.90 1.09 -2.65
C SER A 44 -13.63 1.10 -3.99
N CYS A 45 -13.31 2.03 -4.89
CA CYS A 45 -13.81 1.98 -6.26
C CYS A 45 -13.21 0.76 -6.98
N ASP A 46 -13.92 0.25 -7.98
CA ASP A 46 -13.40 -0.82 -8.82
C ASP A 46 -12.02 -0.42 -9.36
N THR A 47 -11.09 -1.38 -9.36
CA THR A 47 -9.67 -1.22 -9.75
C THR A 47 -8.75 -0.43 -8.79
N PHE A 48 -9.24 0.11 -7.66
CA PHE A 48 -8.44 0.99 -6.79
C PHE A 48 -7.38 0.31 -5.91
N ALA A 49 -7.34 -1.02 -5.92
CA ALA A 49 -6.38 -1.80 -5.15
C ALA A 49 -5.58 -2.78 -6.03
N PRO A 50 -4.79 -2.33 -7.04
CA PRO A 50 -3.86 -3.22 -7.73
C PRO A 50 -2.88 -3.84 -6.71
N PHE A 51 -2.65 -5.14 -6.88
CA PHE A 51 -1.89 -5.96 -5.94
C PHE A 51 -1.05 -6.98 -6.72
N GLY A 52 0.21 -7.16 -6.30
CA GLY A 52 1.19 -8.01 -7.00
C GLY A 52 2.27 -7.19 -7.72
N PRO A 53 3.17 -7.84 -8.47
CA PRO A 53 2.87 -9.00 -9.31
C PRO A 53 2.91 -10.38 -8.63
N PHE A 54 3.51 -10.49 -7.45
CA PHE A 54 3.59 -11.73 -6.68
C PHE A 54 3.57 -11.45 -5.18
N LEU A 55 3.49 -12.51 -4.38
CA LEU A 55 3.67 -12.50 -2.94
C LEU A 55 5.05 -13.09 -2.63
N ALA A 56 5.96 -12.28 -2.09
CA ALA A 56 7.27 -12.74 -1.61
C ALA A 56 7.12 -13.32 -0.19
N THR A 57 7.70 -14.49 0.08
CA THR A 57 7.73 -15.03 1.45
C THR A 57 8.74 -14.29 2.33
N PRO A 58 8.62 -14.34 3.67
CA PRO A 58 9.51 -13.58 4.54
C PRO A 58 11.00 -13.91 4.38
N ASP A 59 11.34 -15.14 3.98
CA ASP A 59 12.70 -15.60 3.73
C ASP A 59 13.29 -15.15 2.38
N GLU A 60 12.46 -14.61 1.47
CA GLU A 60 12.90 -14.04 0.20
C GLU A 60 13.31 -12.56 0.31
N ILE A 61 13.09 -11.93 1.48
CA ILE A 61 13.38 -10.50 1.71
C ILE A 61 14.51 -10.35 2.73
N ASP A 62 15.67 -9.88 2.28
CA ASP A 62 16.87 -9.74 3.12
C ASP A 62 16.65 -8.78 4.32
N ASP A 63 16.15 -7.57 4.04
CA ASP A 63 15.82 -6.55 5.04
C ASP A 63 14.58 -5.77 4.61
N VAL A 64 13.44 -6.13 5.19
CA VAL A 64 12.16 -5.48 4.91
C VAL A 64 12.14 -4.00 5.32
N ASN A 65 13.04 -3.57 6.20
CA ASN A 65 13.20 -2.17 6.60
C ASN A 65 14.18 -1.41 5.70
N ASN A 66 14.65 -1.99 4.60
CA ASN A 66 15.54 -1.32 3.67
C ASN A 66 15.24 -1.64 2.20
N LEU A 67 14.00 -1.42 1.78
CA LEU A 67 13.56 -1.62 0.40
C LEU A 67 13.32 -0.26 -0.25
N LYS A 68 14.04 0.07 -1.34
CA LYS A 68 13.76 1.29 -2.09
C LYS A 68 12.45 1.14 -2.82
N MET A 69 11.73 2.24 -2.93
CA MET A 69 10.43 2.28 -3.59
C MET A 69 10.28 3.54 -4.43
N TRP A 70 9.55 3.42 -5.52
CA TRP A 70 9.34 4.51 -6.45
C TRP A 70 7.97 4.40 -7.11
N LEU A 71 7.44 5.54 -7.54
CA LEU A 71 6.27 5.63 -8.40
C LEU A 71 6.47 6.75 -9.42
N LYS A 72 6.11 6.47 -10.67
CA LYS A 72 6.13 7.40 -11.79
C LYS A 72 4.75 7.56 -12.39
N VAL A 73 4.48 8.75 -12.92
CA VAL A 73 3.33 9.03 -13.79
C VAL A 73 3.87 9.55 -15.11
N ASN A 74 3.60 8.86 -16.21
CA ASN A 74 4.11 9.20 -17.55
C ASN A 74 5.64 9.38 -17.59
N GLY A 75 6.37 8.55 -16.83
CA GLY A 75 7.83 8.60 -16.71
C GLY A 75 8.37 9.63 -15.69
N GLU A 76 7.55 10.54 -15.18
CA GLU A 76 7.94 11.51 -14.15
C GLU A 76 7.83 10.90 -12.75
N THR A 77 8.91 10.95 -11.96
CA THR A 77 8.93 10.40 -10.59
C THR A 77 8.09 11.26 -9.65
N MET A 78 7.01 10.69 -9.14
CA MET A 78 6.11 11.34 -8.18
C MET A 78 6.44 10.95 -6.74
N GLN A 79 6.85 9.69 -6.52
CA GLN A 79 7.26 9.19 -5.21
C GLN A 79 8.60 8.47 -5.31
N SER A 80 9.46 8.67 -4.31
CA SER A 80 10.75 7.99 -4.17
C SER A 80 11.10 7.94 -2.68
N SER A 81 11.24 6.73 -2.12
CA SER A 81 11.51 6.56 -0.69
C SER A 81 12.18 5.21 -0.41
N ASN A 82 12.24 4.84 0.86
CA ASN A 82 12.72 3.55 1.33
C ASN A 82 11.88 3.10 2.55
N SER A 83 11.68 1.80 2.71
CA SER A 83 10.87 1.24 3.81
C SER A 83 11.47 1.49 5.21
N SER A 84 12.74 1.90 5.30
CA SER A 84 13.35 2.41 6.55
C SER A 84 12.59 3.61 7.11
N ASN A 85 11.98 4.43 6.23
CA ASN A 85 11.18 5.60 6.60
C ASN A 85 9.78 5.24 7.13
N LEU A 86 9.38 3.96 7.09
CA LEU A 86 8.11 3.53 7.65
C LEU A 86 8.12 3.78 9.16
N HIS A 87 7.23 4.66 9.64
CA HIS A 87 7.20 5.07 11.05
C HIS A 87 6.80 3.93 11.98
N TYR A 88 5.70 3.25 11.66
CA TYR A 88 5.23 2.07 12.37
C TYR A 88 5.64 0.82 11.63
N LYS A 89 6.56 0.04 12.20
CA LYS A 89 7.09 -1.17 11.54
C LYS A 89 6.02 -2.26 11.43
N ILE A 90 6.24 -3.21 10.53
CA ILE A 90 5.31 -4.30 10.23
C ILE A 90 4.85 -5.09 11.48
N PRO A 91 5.74 -5.46 12.43
CA PRO A 91 5.31 -6.14 13.67
C PRO A 91 4.28 -5.32 14.46
N PHE A 92 4.54 -4.01 14.63
CA PHE A 92 3.62 -3.09 15.29
C PHE A 92 2.28 -3.03 14.56
N LEU A 93 2.28 -2.84 13.22
CA LEU A 93 1.05 -2.72 12.44
C LEU A 93 0.16 -3.96 12.58
N LEU A 94 0.75 -5.16 12.50
CA LEU A 94 0.01 -6.42 12.64
C LEU A 94 -0.56 -6.56 14.05
N SER A 95 0.28 -6.37 15.08
CA SER A 95 -0.14 -6.41 16.48
C SER A 95 -1.27 -5.41 16.75
N TYR A 96 -1.09 -4.16 16.33
CA TYR A 96 -2.03 -3.06 16.54
C TYR A 96 -3.39 -3.34 15.90
N VAL A 97 -3.43 -3.73 14.62
CA VAL A 97 -4.70 -4.05 13.95
C VAL A 97 -5.40 -5.25 14.62
N SER A 98 -4.63 -6.24 15.08
CA SER A 98 -5.19 -7.42 15.76
C SER A 98 -5.88 -7.12 17.09
N GLN A 99 -5.67 -5.93 17.67
CA GLN A 99 -6.38 -5.46 18.88
C GLN A 99 -7.82 -5.04 18.60
N PHE A 100 -8.14 -4.69 17.35
CA PHE A 100 -9.45 -4.17 16.94
C PHE A 100 -10.29 -5.21 16.20
N MET A 101 -9.64 -6.16 15.53
CA MET A 101 -10.30 -7.20 14.75
C MET A 101 -9.47 -8.47 14.69
N THR A 102 -10.16 -9.60 14.51
CA THR A 102 -9.47 -10.84 14.12
C THR A 102 -9.00 -10.70 12.68
N LEU A 103 -7.70 -10.91 12.46
CA LEU A 103 -7.12 -11.09 11.13
C LEU A 103 -7.18 -12.58 10.76
N LEU A 104 -7.55 -12.88 9.52
CA LEU A 104 -7.64 -14.23 8.97
C LEU A 104 -6.50 -14.48 7.97
N PRO A 105 -6.12 -15.75 7.73
CA PRO A 105 -5.25 -16.11 6.62
C PRO A 105 -5.81 -15.56 5.31
N GLY A 106 -4.98 -14.84 4.56
CA GLY A 106 -5.38 -14.12 3.35
C GLY A 106 -5.63 -12.63 3.55
N ASP A 107 -5.80 -12.13 4.78
CA ASP A 107 -5.96 -10.70 5.02
C ASP A 107 -4.71 -9.91 4.63
N ILE A 108 -4.93 -8.69 4.13
CA ILE A 108 -3.88 -7.78 3.65
C ILE A 108 -3.92 -6.51 4.49
N ILE A 109 -2.75 -6.10 4.98
CA ILE A 109 -2.56 -4.80 5.66
C ILE A 109 -1.78 -3.90 4.71
N SER A 110 -2.41 -2.84 4.21
CA SER A 110 -1.69 -1.78 3.50
C SER A 110 -0.95 -0.91 4.51
N THR A 111 0.38 -0.81 4.36
CA THR A 111 1.27 -0.23 5.38
C THR A 111 1.44 1.29 5.25
N GLY A 112 0.71 1.93 4.33
CA GLY A 112 0.82 3.36 4.05
C GLY A 112 1.68 3.68 2.82
N THR A 113 1.86 4.98 2.58
CA THR A 113 2.52 5.50 1.37
C THR A 113 3.53 6.59 1.74
N PRO A 114 4.67 6.71 1.03
CA PRO A 114 5.62 7.80 1.26
C PRO A 114 5.10 9.16 0.75
N PRO A 115 5.81 10.27 1.05
CA PRO A 115 5.52 11.58 0.45
C PRO A 115 5.52 11.55 -1.09
N GLY A 116 4.90 12.56 -1.70
CA GLY A 116 4.78 12.70 -3.16
C GLY A 116 3.40 12.32 -3.73
N VAL A 117 2.40 12.11 -2.87
CA VAL A 117 1.01 11.99 -3.31
C VAL A 117 0.54 13.30 -3.94
N GLY A 118 -0.16 13.21 -5.07
CA GLY A 118 -0.54 14.41 -5.85
C GLY A 118 -1.42 15.42 -5.12
N LEU A 119 -2.21 15.00 -4.11
CA LEU A 119 -2.96 15.91 -3.23
C LEU A 119 -2.03 16.86 -2.44
N GLY A 120 -0.81 16.42 -2.10
CA GLY A 120 0.15 17.21 -1.33
C GLY A 120 1.05 18.11 -2.16
N MET A 121 0.85 18.18 -3.48
CA MET A 121 1.58 19.06 -4.39
C MET A 121 0.91 20.44 -4.47
N ASP A 122 1.68 21.45 -4.90
CA ASP A 122 1.18 22.81 -5.13
C ASP A 122 1.53 23.27 -6.56
N PRO A 123 0.56 23.32 -7.50
CA PRO A 123 -0.85 22.93 -7.31
C PRO A 123 -1.02 21.40 -7.17
N PRO A 124 -2.14 20.91 -6.60
CA PRO A 124 -2.43 19.49 -6.54
C PRO A 124 -2.50 18.86 -7.93
N VAL A 125 -1.96 17.65 -8.06
CA VAL A 125 -1.95 16.88 -9.30
C VAL A 125 -2.81 15.63 -9.12
N TYR A 126 -3.73 15.40 -10.05
CA TYR A 126 -4.59 14.21 -10.06
C TYR A 126 -4.41 13.45 -11.38
N LEU A 127 -4.59 12.13 -11.30
CA LEU A 127 -4.54 11.25 -12.46
C LEU A 127 -5.67 11.58 -13.44
N LYS A 128 -5.36 11.43 -14.72
CA LYS A 128 -6.28 11.64 -15.85
C LYS A 128 -6.32 10.40 -16.73
N ALA A 129 -7.41 10.23 -17.46
CA ALA A 129 -7.51 9.18 -18.46
C ALA A 129 -6.34 9.29 -19.46
N GLY A 130 -5.68 8.16 -19.70
CA GLY A 130 -4.48 8.07 -20.53
C GLY A 130 -3.17 8.02 -19.74
N ASP A 131 -3.15 8.47 -18.48
CA ASP A 131 -1.93 8.42 -17.66
C ASP A 131 -1.46 6.98 -17.46
N LEU A 132 -0.15 6.78 -17.58
CA LEU A 132 0.52 5.53 -17.21
C LEU A 132 1.14 5.71 -15.82
N VAL A 133 0.65 4.94 -14.87
CA VAL A 133 1.24 4.85 -13.52
C VAL A 133 2.14 3.62 -13.47
N GLU A 134 3.39 3.80 -13.09
CA GLU A 134 4.36 2.73 -12.88
C GLU A 134 4.89 2.81 -11.46
N LEU A 135 5.00 1.68 -10.77
CA LEU A 135 5.53 1.64 -9.41
C LEU A 135 6.35 0.37 -9.18
N GLY A 136 7.24 0.44 -8.20
CA GLY A 136 8.03 -0.71 -7.79
C GLY A 136 8.61 -0.55 -6.39
N ILE A 137 8.91 -1.70 -5.79
CA ILE A 137 9.66 -1.82 -4.55
C ILE A 137 10.73 -2.88 -4.78
N ASP A 138 11.96 -2.62 -4.34
CA ASP A 138 13.06 -3.60 -4.42
C ASP A 138 12.59 -4.95 -3.85
N GLN A 139 12.94 -6.05 -4.54
CA GLN A 139 12.55 -7.43 -4.20
C GLN A 139 11.05 -7.77 -4.28
N LEU A 140 10.15 -6.80 -4.51
CA LEU A 140 8.70 -7.03 -4.72
C LEU A 140 8.25 -6.78 -6.16
N GLY A 141 9.18 -6.52 -7.06
CA GLY A 141 8.92 -6.30 -8.48
C GLY A 141 8.34 -4.93 -8.79
N SER A 142 7.71 -4.82 -9.95
CA SER A 142 7.09 -3.60 -10.46
C SER A 142 5.75 -3.89 -11.13
N SER A 143 4.88 -2.90 -11.16
CA SER A 143 3.59 -2.96 -11.84
C SER A 143 3.32 -1.66 -12.60
N SER A 144 2.46 -1.74 -13.62
CA SER A 144 2.00 -0.60 -14.39
C SER A 144 0.50 -0.63 -14.59
N GLN A 145 -0.17 0.50 -14.45
CA GLN A 145 -1.60 0.67 -14.71
C GLN A 145 -1.84 1.84 -15.64
N LYS A 146 -2.65 1.63 -16.69
CA LYS A 146 -3.12 2.71 -17.55
C LYS A 146 -4.47 3.20 -17.02
N VAL A 147 -4.55 4.48 -16.69
CA VAL A 147 -5.78 5.12 -16.22
C VAL A 147 -6.74 5.24 -17.40
N VAL A 148 -7.98 4.79 -17.19
CA VAL A 148 -9.08 4.91 -18.17
C VAL A 148 -10.20 5.73 -17.57
N ALA A 149 -10.99 6.38 -18.42
CA ALA A 149 -12.22 7.04 -17.97
C ALA A 149 -13.21 5.99 -17.44
N PRO A 150 -14.07 6.35 -16.47
CA PRO A 150 -15.17 5.49 -16.07
C PRO A 150 -16.09 5.22 -17.26
N GLU A 151 -16.65 4.01 -17.31
CA GLU A 151 -17.70 3.62 -18.28
C GLU A 151 -19.05 4.27 -17.96
#